data_AF-A0AAU2E3V8-F1
#
_entry.id   AF-A0AAU2E3V8-F1
#
_cell.length_a   1.000
_cell.length_b   1.000
_cell.length_c   1.000
_cell.angle_alpha   90.00
_cell.angle_beta   90.00
_cell.angle_gamma   90.00
#
_symmetry.space_group_name_H-M   'P 1'
#
loop_
_entity.id
_entity.type
_entity.pdbx_description
1 polymer ?
#
loop_
_entity_poly.entity_id
_entity_poly.type
_entity_poly.pdbx_seq_one_letter_code
_entity_poly.pdbx_strand_id
1 'polypeptide(L)'
;MQPRLFAIITAFLLGALGLGAVAVTQWTPQTTVQAAAPAGQPVPAAQVSGPAASPSPTGDPAVWTRSTLRNKLMAKMEATDPGVALAELDAISKKLPYTVRFCHPIAHELGHTAVKRYHADFQKVISFPHETCAAGYLHGAVEEMLNASTNPEEDLLKLCAPANKGPCIHGVGHGTMFVAKQDVAKARALCNKFPTDSRKVLCSEGLFMQLFGPDEEDEKAKANLDPAALAKDPLYPCKDQPALFQSACFFYAPTFYLSSHDYANHENVFADALKWCLNGQASGGANDCSRGVGSRTMKYNLDREDWAGNVCATAADSWQRKACTQGLMSYYTVNYTENGAGARLCSKITNKEIAGYCRSSGGLSSTLD
;
A
#
# COMPACT_ATOMS: atom_id res chain seq x y z
N MET A 1 37.76 -5.72 -45.20
CA MET A 1 36.43 -5.53 -45.85
C MET A 1 36.09 -4.04 -45.79
N GLN A 2 35.76 -3.42 -46.93
CA GLN A 2 35.59 -1.96 -47.00
C GLN A 2 34.24 -1.52 -46.39
N PRO A 3 34.20 -0.51 -45.51
CA PRO A 3 33.01 -0.08 -44.77
C PRO A 3 31.85 0.40 -45.67
N ARG A 4 32.16 0.80 -46.90
CA ARG A 4 31.17 1.21 -47.91
C ARG A 4 30.34 0.05 -48.43
N LEU A 5 30.91 -1.16 -48.52
CA LEU A 5 30.20 -2.35 -48.99
C LEU A 5 29.15 -2.81 -47.98
N PHE A 6 29.47 -2.69 -46.68
CA PHE A 6 28.54 -3.07 -45.60
C PHE A 6 27.34 -2.14 -45.53
N ALA A 7 27.54 -0.83 -45.67
CA ALA A 7 26.43 0.15 -45.66
C ALA A 7 25.45 -0.05 -46.83
N ILE A 8 25.95 -0.39 -48.02
CA ILE A 8 25.12 -0.63 -49.21
C ILE A 8 24.28 -1.91 -49.02
N ILE A 9 24.87 -2.98 -48.49
CA ILE A 9 24.16 -4.24 -48.24
C ILE A 9 23.06 -4.05 -47.18
N THR A 10 23.35 -3.33 -46.10
CA THR A 10 22.35 -3.06 -45.04
C THR A 10 21.19 -2.20 -45.53
N ALA A 11 21.46 -1.18 -46.36
CA ALA A 11 20.40 -0.35 -46.95
C ALA A 11 19.50 -1.17 -47.91
N PHE A 12 20.08 -2.08 -48.69
CA PHE A 12 19.33 -2.95 -49.60
C PHE A 12 18.44 -3.95 -48.84
N LEU A 13 18.94 -4.52 -47.74
CA LEU A 13 18.18 -5.46 -46.90
C LEU A 13 17.00 -4.77 -46.19
N LEU A 14 17.17 -3.54 -45.71
CA LEU A 14 16.09 -2.76 -45.10
C LEU A 14 15.01 -2.36 -46.12
N GLY A 15 15.41 -2.02 -47.36
CA GLY A 15 14.48 -1.71 -48.44
C GLY A 15 13.64 -2.92 -48.89
N ALA A 16 14.27 -4.10 -48.98
CA ALA A 16 13.58 -5.35 -49.35
C ALA A 16 12.58 -5.82 -48.28
N LEU A 17 12.89 -5.64 -47.00
CA LEU A 17 11.99 -5.98 -45.89
C LEU A 17 10.81 -5.00 -45.77
N GLY A 18 11.00 -3.71 -46.07
CA GLY A 18 9.95 -2.70 -46.05
C GLY A 18 8.89 -2.90 -47.15
N LEU A 19 9.28 -3.36 -48.34
CA LEU A 19 8.37 -3.63 -49.45
C LEU A 19 7.54 -4.92 -49.25
N GLY A 20 8.06 -5.90 -48.51
CA GLY A 20 7.33 -7.14 -48.20
C GLY A 20 6.13 -6.93 -47.25
N ALA A 21 6.23 -5.99 -46.31
CA ALA A 21 5.18 -5.73 -45.32
C ALA A 21 3.91 -5.09 -45.91
N VAL A 22 4.04 -4.34 -47.01
CA VAL A 22 2.91 -3.67 -47.68
C VAL A 22 2.13 -4.64 -48.58
N ALA A 23 2.76 -5.72 -49.06
CA ALA A 23 2.13 -6.69 -49.95
C ALA A 23 1.25 -7.74 -49.23
N VAL A 24 1.41 -7.92 -47.91
CA VAL A 24 0.70 -8.95 -47.12
C VAL A 24 -0.38 -8.39 -46.18
N THR A 25 -0.55 -7.08 -46.10
CA THR A 25 -1.56 -6.44 -45.26
C THR A 25 -2.75 -5.98 -46.11
N GLN A 26 -3.81 -6.79 -46.16
CA GLN A 26 -5.08 -6.35 -46.76
C GLN A 26 -5.84 -5.48 -45.75
N TRP A 27 -5.75 -4.16 -45.93
CA TRP A 27 -6.65 -3.20 -45.29
C TRP A 27 -7.92 -3.05 -46.13
N THR A 28 -8.97 -3.80 -45.79
CA THR A 28 -10.33 -3.51 -46.24
C THR A 28 -11.10 -2.84 -45.09
N PRO A 29 -11.50 -1.57 -45.21
CA PRO A 29 -12.42 -0.96 -44.26
C PRO A 29 -13.82 -1.53 -44.47
N GLN A 30 -14.39 -2.17 -43.44
CA GLN A 30 -15.79 -2.56 -43.49
C GLN A 30 -16.69 -1.33 -43.28
N THR A 31 -17.38 -0.92 -44.34
CA THR A 31 -18.51 0.00 -44.28
C THR A 31 -19.71 -0.71 -43.67
N THR A 32 -20.11 -0.32 -42.46
CA THR A 32 -21.39 -0.73 -41.86
C THR A 32 -22.54 -0.02 -42.57
N VAL A 33 -23.27 -0.77 -43.40
CA VAL A 33 -24.58 -0.35 -43.93
C VAL A 33 -25.65 -0.77 -42.93
N GLN A 34 -26.36 0.21 -42.38
CA GLN A 34 -27.52 0.00 -41.52
C GLN A 34 -28.69 -0.50 -42.38
N ALA A 35 -29.14 -1.73 -42.16
CA ALA A 35 -30.32 -2.30 -42.81
C ALA A 35 -31.39 -2.60 -41.76
N ALA A 36 -32.62 -2.16 -42.05
CA ALA A 36 -33.81 -2.30 -41.22
C ALA A 36 -34.22 -3.76 -41.02
N ALA A 37 -34.72 -4.07 -39.82
CA ALA A 37 -35.15 -5.41 -39.44
C ALA A 37 -36.55 -5.78 -40.00
N PRO A 38 -36.76 -7.01 -40.50
CA PRO A 38 -38.09 -7.60 -40.60
C PRO A 38 -38.45 -8.36 -39.32
N ALA A 39 -39.75 -8.38 -39.05
CA ALA A 39 -40.37 -8.94 -37.86
C ALA A 39 -40.38 -10.48 -37.82
N GLY A 40 -40.24 -11.01 -36.60
CA GLY A 40 -40.98 -12.18 -36.15
C GLY A 40 -40.31 -13.55 -36.33
N GLN A 41 -39.58 -13.99 -35.30
CA GLN A 41 -39.67 -15.37 -34.77
C GLN A 41 -39.42 -15.36 -33.24
N PRO A 42 -40.06 -16.25 -32.45
CA PRO A 42 -40.02 -16.18 -30.99
C PRO A 42 -38.69 -16.75 -30.44
N VAL A 43 -38.00 -15.94 -29.66
CA VAL A 43 -36.82 -16.33 -28.87
C VAL A 43 -37.29 -17.13 -27.65
N PRO A 44 -36.70 -18.29 -27.32
CA PRO A 44 -37.02 -18.99 -26.08
C PRO A 44 -36.57 -18.13 -24.89
N ALA A 45 -37.44 -18.02 -23.88
CA ALA A 45 -37.24 -17.18 -22.71
C ALA A 45 -35.87 -17.45 -22.06
N ALA A 46 -35.00 -16.44 -22.09
CA ALA A 46 -33.77 -16.43 -21.32
C ALA A 46 -34.13 -16.51 -19.83
N GLN A 47 -33.65 -17.55 -19.15
CA GLN A 47 -33.64 -17.58 -17.69
C GLN A 47 -32.84 -16.38 -17.20
N VAL A 48 -33.53 -15.46 -16.54
CA VAL A 48 -32.93 -14.38 -15.77
C VAL A 48 -32.16 -15.04 -14.62
N SER A 49 -30.84 -15.17 -14.76
CA SER A 49 -29.97 -15.53 -13.67
C SER A 49 -29.99 -14.39 -12.65
N GLY A 50 -30.64 -14.65 -11.51
CA GLY A 50 -30.61 -13.76 -10.34
C GLY A 50 -29.20 -13.57 -9.79
N PRO A 51 -29.04 -12.71 -8.76
CA PRO A 51 -27.74 -12.39 -8.20
C PRO A 51 -27.02 -13.67 -7.75
N ALA A 52 -25.73 -13.77 -8.11
CA ALA A 52 -24.89 -14.91 -7.74
C ALA A 52 -24.98 -15.16 -6.24
N ALA A 53 -25.33 -16.38 -5.87
CA ALA A 53 -25.43 -16.80 -4.48
C ALA A 53 -24.08 -16.56 -3.78
N SER A 54 -24.11 -15.84 -2.66
CA SER A 54 -22.98 -15.75 -1.73
C SER A 54 -22.62 -17.17 -1.27
N PRO A 55 -21.35 -17.61 -1.40
CA PRO A 55 -20.97 -18.91 -0.87
C PRO A 55 -21.05 -18.87 0.65
N SER A 56 -21.93 -19.70 1.22
CA SER A 56 -21.88 -20.09 2.63
C SER A 56 -20.67 -20.99 2.90
N PRO A 57 -20.14 -21.02 4.13
CA PRO A 57 -18.73 -21.31 4.38
C PRO A 57 -18.44 -22.81 4.26
N THR A 58 -17.82 -23.20 3.14
CA THR A 58 -16.86 -24.30 3.18
C THR A 58 -15.73 -23.88 4.12
N GLY A 59 -15.18 -24.82 4.90
CA GLY A 59 -14.13 -24.53 5.89
C GLY A 59 -12.92 -23.78 5.32
N ASP A 60 -11.99 -23.43 6.20
CA ASP A 60 -10.80 -22.63 5.84
C ASP A 60 -10.08 -23.20 4.60
N PRO A 61 -9.77 -22.37 3.58
CA PRO A 61 -9.05 -22.81 2.40
C PRO A 61 -7.61 -23.14 2.75
N ALA A 62 -6.94 -23.93 1.89
CA ALA A 62 -5.53 -24.25 2.05
C ALA A 62 -4.62 -23.01 1.99
N VAL A 63 -5.01 -22.00 1.21
CA VAL A 63 -4.33 -20.71 1.08
C VAL A 63 -5.36 -19.61 1.15
N TRP A 64 -5.14 -18.63 2.02
CA TRP A 64 -5.93 -17.41 2.08
C TRP A 64 -5.52 -16.49 0.95
N THR A 65 -6.47 -16.18 0.09
CA THR A 65 -6.42 -14.91 -0.64
C THR A 65 -6.94 -13.82 0.28
N ARG A 66 -6.62 -12.57 -0.04
CA ARG A 66 -7.28 -11.44 0.58
C ARG A 66 -8.81 -11.57 0.57
N SER A 67 -9.40 -11.81 -0.62
CA SER A 67 -10.85 -11.81 -0.79
C SER A 67 -11.55 -12.90 0.04
N THR A 68 -10.94 -14.08 0.12
CA THR A 68 -11.46 -15.19 0.93
C THR A 68 -11.36 -14.90 2.42
N LEU A 69 -10.24 -14.35 2.89
CA LEU A 69 -10.09 -13.97 4.30
C LEU A 69 -11.05 -12.84 4.66
N ARG A 70 -11.13 -11.79 3.84
CA ARG A 70 -12.06 -10.67 3.99
C ARG A 70 -13.50 -11.16 4.12
N ASN A 71 -13.97 -11.98 3.18
CA ASN A 71 -15.34 -12.50 3.18
C ASN A 71 -15.64 -13.29 4.45
N LYS A 72 -14.71 -14.14 4.90
CA LYS A 72 -14.84 -14.87 6.16
C LYS A 72 -14.97 -13.94 7.35
N LEU A 73 -14.13 -12.92 7.45
CA LEU A 73 -14.14 -12.00 8.59
C LEU A 73 -15.34 -11.06 8.59
N MET A 74 -15.79 -10.61 7.43
CA MET A 74 -17.03 -9.85 7.31
C MET A 74 -18.25 -10.68 7.72
N ALA A 75 -18.33 -11.93 7.26
CA ALA A 75 -19.38 -12.86 7.68
C ALA A 75 -19.30 -13.16 9.19
N LYS A 76 -18.08 -13.28 9.74
CA LYS A 76 -17.87 -13.48 11.17
C LYS A 76 -18.37 -12.29 11.97
N MET A 77 -18.00 -11.07 11.58
CA MET A 77 -18.46 -9.86 12.24
C MET A 77 -19.97 -9.74 12.17
N GLU A 78 -20.60 -9.99 11.02
CA GLU A 78 -22.05 -9.96 10.86
C GLU A 78 -22.76 -10.93 11.81
N ALA A 79 -22.26 -12.17 11.90
CA ALA A 79 -22.81 -13.18 12.80
C ALA A 79 -22.51 -12.92 14.29
N THR A 80 -21.52 -12.08 14.61
CA THR A 80 -21.05 -11.83 15.98
C THR A 80 -20.86 -10.33 16.22
N ASP A 81 -19.63 -9.88 16.45
CA ASP A 81 -19.22 -8.49 16.63
C ASP A 81 -17.81 -8.25 16.06
N PRO A 82 -17.34 -6.98 15.99
CA PRO A 82 -16.00 -6.69 15.48
C PRO A 82 -14.87 -7.34 16.30
N GLY A 83 -15.02 -7.45 17.61
CA GLY A 83 -13.99 -8.01 18.50
C GLY A 83 -13.69 -9.47 18.18
N VAL A 84 -14.73 -10.28 17.94
CA VAL A 84 -14.55 -11.70 17.58
C VAL A 84 -13.91 -11.84 16.19
N ALA A 85 -14.33 -11.03 15.21
CA ALA A 85 -13.74 -11.04 13.88
C ALA A 85 -12.26 -10.61 13.90
N LEU A 86 -11.91 -9.58 14.68
CA LEU A 86 -10.55 -9.09 14.84
C LEU A 86 -9.65 -10.08 15.58
N ALA A 87 -10.18 -10.80 16.57
CA ALA A 87 -9.46 -11.88 17.23
C ALA A 87 -9.15 -13.03 16.25
N GLU A 88 -10.09 -13.36 15.36
CA GLU A 88 -9.87 -14.37 14.32
C GLU A 88 -8.86 -13.90 13.27
N LEU A 89 -8.90 -12.63 12.86
CA LEU A 89 -7.91 -12.01 11.96
C LEU A 89 -6.49 -12.07 12.55
N ASP A 90 -6.35 -11.71 13.82
CA ASP A 90 -5.09 -11.73 14.55
C ASP A 90 -4.54 -13.16 14.65
N ALA A 91 -5.39 -14.12 15.03
CA ALA A 91 -5.01 -15.53 15.12
C ALA A 91 -4.55 -16.10 13.77
N ILE A 92 -5.27 -15.82 12.68
CA ILE A 92 -4.90 -16.24 11.33
C ILE A 92 -3.57 -15.60 10.93
N SER A 93 -3.40 -14.30 11.15
CA SER A 93 -2.20 -13.57 10.73
C SER A 93 -0.95 -13.95 11.52
N LYS A 94 -1.08 -14.33 12.79
CA LYS A 94 0.02 -14.90 13.58
C LYS A 94 0.38 -16.33 13.15
N LYS A 95 -0.61 -17.14 12.78
CA LYS A 95 -0.40 -18.52 12.33
C LYS A 95 0.17 -18.58 10.91
N LEU A 96 -0.21 -17.65 10.05
CA LEU A 96 0.13 -17.60 8.63
C LEU A 96 0.64 -16.19 8.27
N PRO A 97 1.91 -15.86 8.58
CA PRO A 97 2.38 -14.47 8.50
C PRO A 97 2.30 -13.83 7.11
N TYR A 98 2.25 -14.62 6.04
CA TYR A 98 2.02 -14.10 4.69
C TYR A 98 0.70 -13.33 4.55
N THR A 99 -0.33 -13.63 5.38
CA THR A 99 -1.63 -12.94 5.34
C THR A 99 -1.55 -11.51 5.88
N VAL A 100 -0.47 -11.15 6.61
CA VAL A 100 -0.28 -9.78 7.09
C VAL A 100 -0.26 -8.76 5.95
N ARG A 101 0.20 -9.17 4.76
CA ARG A 101 0.22 -8.31 3.55
C ARG A 101 -1.13 -7.68 3.23
N PHE A 102 -2.23 -8.32 3.62
CA PHE A 102 -3.60 -7.83 3.43
C PHE A 102 -4.43 -7.77 4.74
N CYS A 103 -3.81 -7.92 5.90
CA CYS A 103 -4.46 -7.83 7.22
C CYS A 103 -4.98 -6.40 7.48
N HIS A 104 -4.12 -5.41 7.24
CA HIS A 104 -4.43 -3.99 7.48
C HIS A 104 -5.69 -3.51 6.75
N PRO A 105 -5.83 -3.69 5.42
CA PRO A 105 -7.02 -3.23 4.73
C PRO A 105 -8.29 -4.04 5.06
N ILE A 106 -8.17 -5.34 5.36
CA ILE A 106 -9.33 -6.09 5.87
C ILE A 106 -9.79 -5.52 7.22
N ALA A 107 -8.86 -5.12 8.08
CA ALA A 107 -9.20 -4.46 9.33
C ALA A 107 -9.88 -3.09 9.09
N HIS A 108 -9.47 -2.30 8.09
CA HIS A 108 -10.18 -1.07 7.69
C HIS A 108 -11.65 -1.36 7.38
N GLU A 109 -11.93 -2.35 6.52
CA GLU A 109 -13.30 -2.71 6.14
C GLU A 109 -14.18 -3.10 7.33
N LEU A 110 -13.61 -3.83 8.29
CA LEU A 110 -14.29 -4.14 9.56
C LEU A 110 -14.60 -2.85 10.33
N GLY A 111 -13.68 -1.88 10.35
CA GLY A 111 -13.86 -0.56 10.96
C GLY A 111 -14.98 0.26 10.32
N HIS A 112 -14.98 0.38 9.00
CA HIS A 112 -16.05 1.05 8.25
C HIS A 112 -17.42 0.43 8.55
N THR A 113 -17.48 -0.90 8.52
CA THR A 113 -18.73 -1.62 8.72
C THR A 113 -19.19 -1.51 10.17
N ALA A 114 -18.28 -1.51 11.14
CA ALA A 114 -18.62 -1.28 12.54
C ALA A 114 -19.23 0.10 12.76
N VAL A 115 -18.67 1.17 12.17
CA VAL A 115 -19.25 2.52 12.25
C VAL A 115 -20.68 2.56 11.70
N LYS A 116 -20.93 1.92 10.55
CA LYS A 116 -22.28 1.81 9.97
C LYS A 116 -23.23 1.03 10.88
N ARG A 117 -22.76 -0.13 11.39
CA ARG A 117 -23.55 -1.02 12.26
C ARG A 117 -23.91 -0.36 13.59
N TYR A 118 -23.01 0.42 14.16
CA TYR A 118 -23.21 1.10 15.43
C TYR A 118 -23.62 2.57 15.25
N HIS A 119 -24.19 2.94 14.10
CA HIS A 119 -24.80 4.24 13.84
C HIS A 119 -23.91 5.44 14.21
N ALA A 120 -22.62 5.38 13.83
CA ALA A 120 -21.61 6.39 14.15
C ALA A 120 -21.33 6.61 15.66
N ASP A 121 -21.69 5.65 16.52
CA ASP A 121 -21.22 5.62 17.91
C ASP A 121 -19.73 5.22 17.95
N PHE A 122 -18.86 6.21 17.77
CA PHE A 122 -17.41 5.99 17.72
C PHE A 122 -16.87 5.39 19.02
N GLN A 123 -17.43 5.75 20.19
CA GLN A 123 -16.99 5.19 21.47
C GLN A 123 -17.30 3.70 21.56
N LYS A 124 -18.47 3.28 21.06
CA LYS A 124 -18.80 1.86 20.95
C LYS A 124 -17.85 1.16 19.97
N VAL A 125 -17.59 1.75 18.81
CA VAL A 125 -16.70 1.15 17.78
C VAL A 125 -15.29 0.93 18.32
N ILE A 126 -14.69 1.92 18.98
CA ILE A 126 -13.32 1.81 19.52
C ILE A 126 -13.24 1.06 20.86
N SER A 127 -14.38 0.66 21.43
CA SER A 127 -14.41 -0.23 22.60
C SER A 127 -13.95 -1.66 22.29
N PHE A 128 -13.99 -2.05 21.01
CA PHE A 128 -13.43 -3.31 20.53
C PHE A 128 -11.90 -3.21 20.37
N PRO A 129 -11.15 -4.34 20.40
CA PRO A 129 -9.71 -4.35 20.15
C PRO A 129 -9.38 -3.66 18.83
N HIS A 130 -8.52 -2.65 18.85
CA HIS A 130 -8.32 -1.76 17.69
C HIS A 130 -6.86 -1.55 17.30
N GLU A 131 -5.94 -2.33 17.87
CA GLU A 131 -4.51 -2.31 17.54
C GLU A 131 -4.12 -3.42 16.52
N THR A 132 -5.02 -4.37 16.25
CA THR A 132 -4.82 -5.48 15.31
C THR A 132 -4.48 -4.97 13.91
N CYS A 133 -3.52 -5.64 13.23
CA CYS A 133 -3.03 -5.27 11.90
C CYS A 133 -2.53 -3.81 11.81
N ALA A 134 -1.68 -3.36 12.73
CA ALA A 134 -1.19 -1.97 12.76
C ALA A 134 -2.34 -0.94 12.85
N ALA A 135 -3.28 -1.20 13.76
CA ALA A 135 -4.45 -0.36 14.01
C ALA A 135 -5.41 -0.13 12.83
N GLY A 136 -5.42 -1.03 11.83
CA GLY A 136 -6.26 -0.87 10.64
C GLY A 136 -7.77 -0.73 10.95
N TYR A 137 -8.27 -1.41 11.99
CA TYR A 137 -9.67 -1.25 12.41
C TYR A 137 -9.98 0.16 12.92
N LEU A 138 -9.07 0.75 13.70
CA LEU A 138 -9.20 2.13 14.16
C LEU A 138 -9.19 3.10 12.99
N HIS A 139 -8.28 2.89 12.03
CA HIS A 139 -8.16 3.76 10.86
C HIS A 139 -9.43 3.73 10.01
N GLY A 140 -9.94 2.55 9.63
CA GLY A 140 -11.19 2.44 8.87
C GLY A 140 -12.40 3.02 9.61
N ALA A 141 -12.45 2.89 10.95
CA ALA A 141 -13.46 3.55 11.76
C ALA A 141 -13.35 5.09 11.68
N VAL A 142 -12.14 5.65 11.78
CA VAL A 142 -11.92 7.09 11.66
C VAL A 142 -12.25 7.59 10.25
N GLU A 143 -11.87 6.85 9.21
CA GLU A 143 -12.21 7.14 7.81
C GLU A 143 -13.72 7.23 7.61
N GLU A 144 -14.48 6.23 8.09
CA GLU A 144 -15.94 6.25 7.96
C GLU A 144 -16.59 7.39 8.74
N MET A 145 -16.12 7.67 9.97
CA MET A 145 -16.63 8.79 10.76
C MET A 145 -16.41 10.13 10.06
N LEU A 146 -15.24 10.34 9.46
CA LEU A 146 -14.92 11.57 8.73
C LEU A 146 -15.66 11.66 7.40
N ASN A 147 -15.83 10.54 6.70
CA ASN A 147 -16.60 10.48 5.46
C ASN A 147 -18.10 10.77 5.68
N ALA A 148 -18.65 10.34 6.82
CA ALA A 148 -20.04 10.60 7.20
C ALA A 148 -20.25 11.99 7.84
N SER A 149 -19.17 12.70 8.19
CA SER A 149 -19.25 14.00 8.86
C SER A 149 -19.71 15.12 7.92
N THR A 150 -20.60 15.97 8.43
CA THR A 150 -21.00 17.22 7.77
C THR A 150 -20.05 18.38 8.06
N ASN A 151 -19.16 18.23 9.05
CA ASN A 151 -18.14 19.22 9.42
C ASN A 151 -16.79 18.54 9.73
N PRO A 152 -16.18 17.83 8.75
CA PRO A 152 -14.99 17.01 8.98
C PRO A 152 -13.79 17.82 9.47
N GLU A 153 -13.74 19.09 9.10
CA GLU A 153 -12.71 20.06 9.50
C GLU A 153 -12.60 20.28 11.01
N GLU A 154 -13.73 20.21 11.73
CA GLU A 154 -13.77 20.29 13.18
C GLU A 154 -13.70 18.90 13.82
N ASP A 155 -14.42 17.95 13.24
CA ASP A 155 -14.58 16.61 13.84
C ASP A 155 -13.25 15.86 13.88
N LEU A 156 -12.36 16.07 12.89
CA LEU A 156 -11.04 15.45 12.87
C LEU A 156 -10.19 15.77 14.12
N LEU A 157 -10.37 16.96 14.71
CA LEU A 157 -9.64 17.37 15.91
C LEU A 157 -10.27 16.80 17.20
N LYS A 158 -11.56 16.41 17.13
CA LYS A 158 -12.34 15.92 18.27
C LYS A 158 -12.34 14.40 18.36
N LEU A 159 -12.30 13.68 17.23
CA LEU A 159 -12.40 12.22 17.16
C LEU A 159 -11.40 11.50 18.06
N CYS A 160 -10.14 11.94 18.06
CA CYS A 160 -9.08 11.31 18.85
C CYS A 160 -8.99 11.87 20.28
N ALA A 161 -9.78 12.88 20.65
CA ALA A 161 -9.72 13.49 21.96
C ALA A 161 -10.38 12.59 23.04
N PRO A 162 -9.95 12.70 24.31
CA PRO A 162 -8.84 13.50 24.81
C PRO A 162 -7.47 12.82 24.65
N ALA A 163 -7.45 11.49 24.42
CA ALA A 163 -6.23 10.69 24.47
C ALA A 163 -5.21 11.07 23.39
N ASN A 164 -5.67 11.50 22.21
CA ASN A 164 -4.88 11.98 21.08
C ASN A 164 -3.70 11.05 20.74
N LYS A 165 -3.95 9.73 20.75
CA LYS A 165 -2.93 8.71 20.52
C LYS A 165 -2.49 8.71 19.05
N GLY A 166 -1.23 8.33 18.84
CA GLY A 166 -0.60 8.27 17.51
C GLY A 166 -1.41 7.51 16.46
N PRO A 167 -1.82 6.24 16.71
CA PRO A 167 -2.61 5.47 15.74
C PRO A 167 -3.93 6.13 15.33
N CYS A 168 -4.63 6.78 16.27
CA CYS A 168 -5.85 7.51 15.92
C CYS A 168 -5.58 8.71 15.01
N ILE A 169 -4.57 9.53 15.35
CA ILE A 169 -4.20 10.70 14.54
C ILE A 169 -3.68 10.27 13.15
N HIS A 170 -2.96 9.15 13.09
CA HIS A 170 -2.58 8.52 11.83
C HIS A 170 -3.82 8.16 11.00
N GLY A 171 -4.80 7.46 11.58
CA GLY A 171 -6.09 7.16 10.93
C GLY A 171 -6.86 8.42 10.47
N VAL A 172 -6.78 9.53 11.22
CA VAL A 172 -7.34 10.82 10.78
C VAL A 172 -6.67 11.27 9.47
N GLY A 173 -5.36 11.07 9.35
CA GLY A 173 -4.59 11.27 8.13
C GLY A 173 -5.19 10.61 6.90
N HIS A 174 -5.56 9.33 7.01
CA HIS A 174 -6.25 8.63 5.94
C HIS A 174 -7.59 9.30 5.60
N GLY A 175 -8.41 9.56 6.63
CA GLY A 175 -9.69 10.26 6.50
C GLY A 175 -9.59 11.60 5.77
N THR A 176 -8.49 12.36 5.97
CA THR A 176 -8.28 13.64 5.27
C THR A 176 -8.24 13.49 3.75
N MET A 177 -7.73 12.36 3.23
CA MET A 177 -7.69 12.10 1.79
C MET A 177 -9.07 11.80 1.20
N PHE A 178 -9.96 11.17 1.97
CA PHE A 178 -11.36 10.96 1.56
C PHE A 178 -12.13 12.29 1.57
N VAL A 179 -12.02 13.06 2.66
CA VAL A 179 -12.65 14.39 2.80
C VAL A 179 -12.18 15.34 1.69
N ALA A 180 -10.88 15.33 1.39
CA ALA A 180 -10.28 16.17 0.37
C ALA A 180 -10.46 15.65 -1.07
N LYS A 181 -11.10 14.49 -1.26
CA LYS A 181 -11.27 13.84 -2.57
C LYS A 181 -9.93 13.65 -3.30
N GLN A 182 -8.95 13.11 -2.60
CA GLN A 182 -7.58 12.85 -3.07
C GLN A 182 -6.75 14.11 -3.40
N ASP A 183 -7.22 15.31 -3.02
CA ASP A 183 -6.43 16.54 -3.13
C ASP A 183 -5.41 16.63 -1.98
N VAL A 184 -4.16 16.31 -2.27
CA VAL A 184 -3.05 16.29 -1.30
C VAL A 184 -2.87 17.64 -0.59
N ALA A 185 -3.05 18.76 -1.30
CA ALA A 185 -2.85 20.07 -0.70
C ALA A 185 -3.95 20.39 0.32
N LYS A 186 -5.20 20.05 0.00
CA LYS A 186 -6.34 20.18 0.93
C LYS A 186 -6.23 19.22 2.11
N ALA A 187 -5.92 17.94 1.86
CA ALA A 187 -5.73 16.95 2.92
C ALA A 187 -4.63 17.38 3.91
N ARG A 188 -3.51 17.91 3.40
CA ARG A 188 -2.44 18.46 4.23
C ARG A 188 -2.88 19.69 5.02
N ALA A 189 -3.71 20.55 4.45
CA ALA A 189 -4.26 21.71 5.16
C ALA A 189 -5.11 21.27 6.36
N LEU A 190 -5.85 20.15 6.24
CA LEU A 190 -6.57 19.53 7.37
C LEU A 190 -5.60 19.02 8.44
N CYS A 191 -4.55 18.28 8.06
CA CYS A 191 -3.53 17.84 9.01
C CYS A 191 -2.81 19.01 9.70
N ASN A 192 -2.63 20.15 9.02
CA ASN A 192 -1.98 21.33 9.59
C ASN A 192 -2.79 22.01 10.70
N LYS A 193 -4.06 21.63 10.90
CA LYS A 193 -4.89 22.12 12.01
C LYS A 193 -4.51 21.53 13.37
N PHE A 194 -3.78 20.41 13.40
CA PHE A 194 -3.31 19.85 14.66
C PHE A 194 -2.34 20.83 15.37
N PRO A 195 -2.43 20.96 16.71
CA PRO A 195 -1.78 22.05 17.43
C PRO A 195 -0.26 21.92 17.53
N THR A 196 0.29 20.72 17.38
CA THR A 196 1.74 20.46 17.52
C THR A 196 2.29 19.84 16.25
N ASP A 197 3.55 20.15 15.93
CA ASP A 197 4.20 19.64 14.73
C ASP A 197 4.29 18.11 14.71
N SER A 198 4.51 17.48 15.87
CA SER A 198 4.45 16.02 16.00
C SER A 198 3.09 15.43 15.57
N ARG A 199 1.97 16.07 15.94
CA ARG A 199 0.63 15.62 15.54
C ARG A 199 0.33 15.89 14.08
N LYS A 200 0.82 17.02 13.53
CA LYS A 200 0.73 17.32 12.10
C LYS A 200 1.47 16.27 11.28
N VAL A 201 2.66 15.86 11.72
CA VAL A 201 3.46 14.80 11.08
C VAL A 201 2.73 13.47 11.15
N LEU A 202 2.24 13.04 12.33
CA LEU A 202 1.48 11.79 12.49
C LEU A 202 0.25 11.73 11.56
N CYS A 203 -0.50 12.83 11.46
CA CYS A 203 -1.61 12.93 10.51
C CYS A 203 -1.11 12.81 9.06
N SER A 204 -0.01 13.50 8.72
CA SER A 204 0.53 13.43 7.35
C SER A 204 1.06 12.04 6.98
N GLU A 205 1.53 11.23 7.95
CA GLU A 205 1.93 9.85 7.70
C GLU A 205 0.76 9.02 7.18
N GLY A 206 -0.42 9.12 7.81
CA GLY A 206 -1.62 8.44 7.32
C GLY A 206 -2.13 9.00 5.99
N LEU A 207 -2.03 10.32 5.80
CA LEU A 207 -2.35 10.96 4.52
C LEU A 207 -1.51 10.38 3.38
N PHE A 208 -0.18 10.32 3.53
CA PHE A 208 0.70 9.82 2.47
C PHE A 208 0.64 8.30 2.34
N MET A 209 0.32 7.56 3.42
CA MET A 209 -0.04 6.15 3.32
C MET A 209 -1.22 5.95 2.39
N GLN A 210 -2.31 6.70 2.63
CA GLN A 210 -3.49 6.66 1.78
C GLN A 210 -3.20 7.17 0.36
N LEU A 211 -2.38 8.20 0.18
CA LEU A 211 -2.05 8.69 -1.17
C LEU A 211 -1.39 7.61 -2.03
N PHE A 212 -0.37 6.93 -1.49
CA PHE A 212 0.42 5.97 -2.25
C PHE A 212 -0.16 4.55 -2.24
N GLY A 213 -1.16 4.28 -1.39
CA GLY A 213 -2.00 3.08 -1.38
C GLY A 213 -3.50 3.44 -1.29
N PRO A 214 -4.07 4.09 -2.33
CA PRO A 214 -5.39 4.75 -2.25
C PRO A 214 -6.57 3.82 -2.18
N ASP A 215 -6.41 2.62 -2.69
CA ASP A 215 -7.33 1.54 -2.42
C ASP A 215 -6.46 0.33 -2.10
N GLU A 216 -6.11 0.18 -0.82
CA GLU A 216 -5.39 -1.01 -0.42
C GLU A 216 -6.22 -2.25 -0.76
N GLU A 217 -7.54 -2.20 -1.10
CA GLU A 217 -8.44 -3.26 -1.66
C GLU A 217 -8.07 -3.79 -3.03
N ASP A 218 -7.57 -2.92 -3.90
CA ASP A 218 -7.15 -3.24 -5.24
C ASP A 218 -5.64 -3.08 -5.35
N GLU A 219 -4.90 -4.19 -5.47
CA GLU A 219 -3.45 -4.16 -5.69
C GLU A 219 -3.05 -3.39 -6.97
N LYS A 220 -4.00 -3.17 -7.88
CA LYS A 220 -3.83 -2.38 -9.10
C LYS A 220 -4.24 -0.92 -8.93
N ALA A 221 -4.88 -0.53 -7.83
CA ALA A 221 -5.19 0.86 -7.57
C ALA A 221 -3.89 1.64 -7.39
N LYS A 222 -3.76 2.70 -8.17
CA LYS A 222 -2.58 3.57 -8.18
C LYS A 222 -2.94 4.92 -7.61
N ALA A 223 -1.96 5.52 -6.95
CA ALA A 223 -2.03 6.91 -6.50
C ALA A 223 -2.52 7.81 -7.65
N ASN A 224 -3.47 8.69 -7.35
CA ASN A 224 -3.97 9.68 -8.32
C ASN A 224 -2.96 10.84 -8.43
N LEU A 225 -1.86 10.59 -9.12
CA LEU A 225 -0.76 11.53 -9.33
C LEU A 225 -0.63 11.89 -10.80
N ASP A 226 -0.24 13.12 -11.09
CA ASP A 226 -0.03 13.59 -12.46
C ASP A 226 1.11 12.79 -13.14
N PRO A 227 0.82 12.01 -14.21
CA PRO A 227 1.83 11.25 -14.92
C PRO A 227 2.94 12.11 -15.52
N ALA A 228 2.64 13.34 -15.94
CA ALA A 228 3.63 14.27 -16.49
C ALA A 228 4.57 14.81 -15.40
N ALA A 229 4.07 14.94 -14.16
CA ALA A 229 4.91 15.28 -13.01
C ALA A 229 5.81 14.09 -12.62
N LEU A 230 5.25 12.88 -12.56
CA LEU A 230 6.01 11.65 -12.28
C LEU A 230 7.11 11.37 -13.31
N ALA A 231 6.88 11.66 -14.59
CA ALA A 231 7.88 11.52 -15.64
C ALA A 231 9.09 12.47 -15.45
N LYS A 232 8.88 13.63 -14.82
CA LYS A 232 9.94 14.61 -14.51
C LYS A 232 10.61 14.34 -13.17
N ASP A 233 9.84 13.81 -12.22
CA ASP A 233 10.29 13.48 -10.87
C ASP A 233 9.65 12.17 -10.42
N PRO A 234 10.41 11.06 -10.43
CA PRO A 234 9.89 9.76 -10.02
C PRO A 234 9.37 9.72 -8.59
N LEU A 235 9.76 10.65 -7.72
CA LEU A 235 9.34 10.74 -6.31
C LEU A 235 8.29 11.85 -6.07
N TYR A 236 7.67 12.36 -7.13
CA TYR A 236 6.54 13.28 -7.01
C TYR A 236 5.42 12.66 -6.15
N PRO A 237 4.80 13.42 -5.22
CA PRO A 237 4.91 14.86 -5.01
C PRO A 237 5.83 15.28 -3.86
N CYS A 238 6.77 14.44 -3.44
CA CYS A 238 7.40 14.56 -2.12
C CYS A 238 8.31 15.76 -1.97
N LYS A 239 9.12 16.11 -2.99
CA LYS A 239 9.97 17.31 -2.91
C LYS A 239 9.15 18.61 -2.83
N ASP A 240 7.93 18.59 -3.36
CA ASP A 240 7.04 19.76 -3.44
C ASP A 240 6.23 19.94 -2.14
N GLN A 241 6.34 19.00 -1.19
CA GLN A 241 5.72 19.16 0.12
C GLN A 241 6.49 20.18 0.97
N PRO A 242 5.80 20.92 1.86
CA PRO A 242 6.47 21.71 2.89
C PRO A 242 7.40 20.82 3.73
N ALA A 243 8.54 21.37 4.18
CA ALA A 243 9.60 20.62 4.87
C ALA A 243 9.09 19.72 6.01
N LEU A 244 8.11 20.19 6.79
CA LEU A 244 7.49 19.43 7.88
C LEU A 244 6.90 18.07 7.44
N PHE A 245 6.44 17.98 6.19
CA PHE A 245 5.69 16.84 5.67
C PHE A 245 6.49 15.98 4.67
N GLN A 246 7.66 16.44 4.26
CA GLN A 246 8.48 15.74 3.26
C GLN A 246 8.88 14.34 3.73
N SER A 247 9.30 14.21 5.00
CA SER A 247 9.75 12.92 5.55
C SER A 247 8.67 11.84 5.46
N ALA A 248 7.43 12.18 5.84
CA ALA A 248 6.28 11.28 5.73
C ALA A 248 6.02 10.90 4.27
N CYS A 249 6.01 11.87 3.35
CA CYS A 249 5.80 11.58 1.93
C CYS A 249 6.86 10.62 1.38
N PHE A 250 8.14 10.93 1.56
CA PHE A 250 9.23 10.08 1.07
C PHE A 250 9.18 8.68 1.69
N PHE A 251 8.84 8.56 2.97
CA PHE A 251 8.71 7.26 3.63
C PHE A 251 7.60 6.38 3.01
N TYR A 252 6.46 6.93 2.60
CA TYR A 252 5.37 6.15 2.01
C TYR A 252 5.49 5.96 0.49
N ALA A 253 6.27 6.79 -0.22
CA ALA A 253 6.45 6.76 -1.68
C ALA A 253 6.82 5.39 -2.28
N PRO A 254 7.67 4.54 -1.64
CA PRO A 254 7.96 3.21 -2.15
C PRO A 254 6.74 2.31 -2.36
N THR A 255 5.63 2.57 -1.67
CA THR A 255 4.36 1.84 -1.86
C THR A 255 3.89 1.95 -3.32
N PHE A 256 3.99 3.14 -3.90
CA PHE A 256 3.62 3.39 -5.30
C PHE A 256 4.58 2.72 -6.29
N TYR A 257 5.88 2.75 -5.99
CA TYR A 257 6.88 2.08 -6.81
C TYR A 257 6.59 0.57 -6.85
N LEU A 258 6.43 -0.06 -5.69
CA LEU A 258 6.22 -1.50 -5.58
C LEU A 258 4.92 -1.94 -6.27
N SER A 259 3.81 -1.24 -6.05
CA SER A 259 2.51 -1.58 -6.69
C SER A 259 2.56 -1.43 -8.22
N SER A 260 3.37 -0.50 -8.74
CA SER A 260 3.56 -0.33 -10.18
C SER A 260 4.49 -1.36 -10.83
N HIS A 261 5.17 -2.20 -10.05
CA HIS A 261 6.17 -3.17 -10.53
C HIS A 261 5.86 -4.63 -10.14
N ASP A 262 4.61 -4.95 -9.79
CA ASP A 262 4.17 -6.32 -9.49
C ASP A 262 5.06 -7.03 -8.45
N TYR A 263 5.27 -6.35 -7.32
CA TYR A 263 6.14 -6.82 -6.24
C TYR A 263 5.78 -8.20 -5.68
N ALA A 264 4.52 -8.62 -5.83
CA ALA A 264 4.05 -9.92 -5.38
C ALA A 264 4.69 -11.08 -6.15
N ASN A 265 5.08 -10.86 -7.41
CA ASN A 265 5.68 -11.88 -8.28
C ASN A 265 7.15 -11.61 -8.64
N HIS A 266 7.69 -10.43 -8.28
CA HIS A 266 9.04 -10.02 -8.67
C HIS A 266 9.85 -9.56 -7.45
N GLU A 267 10.52 -10.47 -6.75
CA GLU A 267 11.26 -10.17 -5.52
C GLU A 267 12.37 -9.12 -5.67
N ASN A 268 12.98 -9.00 -6.85
CA ASN A 268 14.06 -8.04 -7.10
C ASN A 268 13.59 -6.58 -7.01
N VAL A 269 12.29 -6.31 -7.12
CA VAL A 269 11.77 -4.93 -7.14
C VAL A 269 12.01 -4.20 -5.82
N PHE A 270 12.17 -4.90 -4.69
CA PHE A 270 12.52 -4.27 -3.43
C PHE A 270 13.95 -3.70 -3.45
N ALA A 271 14.89 -4.42 -4.06
CA ALA A 271 16.25 -3.94 -4.27
C ALA A 271 16.28 -2.80 -5.31
N ASP A 272 15.46 -2.89 -6.36
CA ASP A 272 15.35 -1.82 -7.36
C ASP A 272 14.68 -0.55 -6.78
N ALA A 273 13.76 -0.70 -5.81
CA ALA A 273 13.18 0.42 -5.07
C ALA A 273 14.23 1.21 -4.28
N LEU A 274 15.26 0.55 -3.73
CA LEU A 274 16.38 1.24 -3.08
C LEU A 274 17.16 2.11 -4.08
N LYS A 275 17.39 1.62 -5.30
CA LYS A 275 18.02 2.43 -6.36
C LYS A 275 17.12 3.60 -6.77
N TRP A 276 15.82 3.35 -6.89
CA TRP A 276 14.82 4.37 -7.19
C TRP A 276 14.79 5.49 -6.14
N CYS A 277 14.95 5.18 -4.86
CA CYS A 277 15.03 6.19 -3.80
C CYS A 277 16.21 7.16 -3.93
N LEU A 278 17.26 6.82 -4.67
CA LEU A 278 18.41 7.72 -4.90
C LEU A 278 18.03 8.95 -5.72
N ASN A 279 16.91 8.92 -6.47
CA ASN A 279 16.37 10.11 -7.13
C ASN A 279 15.99 11.23 -6.15
N GLY A 280 15.82 10.91 -4.86
CA GLY A 280 15.49 11.87 -3.79
C GLY A 280 16.72 12.47 -3.11
N GLN A 281 17.93 12.21 -3.60
CA GLN A 281 19.15 12.63 -2.89
C GLN A 281 19.31 14.15 -2.88
N ALA A 282 18.99 14.83 -3.98
CA ALA A 282 19.10 16.29 -4.08
C ALA A 282 18.16 17.04 -3.12
N SER A 283 17.03 16.44 -2.75
CA SER A 283 16.06 16.99 -1.78
C SER A 283 16.27 16.48 -0.34
N GLY A 284 17.25 15.61 -0.10
CA GLY A 284 17.46 14.93 1.19
C GLY A 284 16.47 13.79 1.48
N GLY A 285 15.51 13.54 0.59
CA GLY A 285 14.46 12.52 0.76
C GLY A 285 14.92 11.07 0.60
N ALA A 286 16.12 10.83 0.06
CA ALA A 286 16.62 9.48 -0.19
C ALA A 286 16.73 8.62 1.09
N ASN A 287 17.01 9.24 2.25
CA ASN A 287 17.07 8.53 3.53
C ASN A 287 15.69 8.02 3.95
N ASP A 288 14.70 8.90 4.00
CA ASP A 288 13.33 8.56 4.38
C ASP A 288 12.69 7.59 3.39
N CYS A 289 12.94 7.77 2.08
CA CYS A 289 12.51 6.82 1.05
C CYS A 289 13.11 5.43 1.27
N SER A 290 14.41 5.34 1.55
CA SER A 290 15.07 4.06 1.79
C SER A 290 14.58 3.39 3.07
N ARG A 291 14.31 4.17 4.13
CA ARG A 291 13.60 3.68 5.33
C ARG A 291 12.20 3.18 4.98
N GLY A 292 11.52 3.88 4.09
CA GLY A 292 10.26 3.47 3.50
C GLY A 292 10.33 2.11 2.81
N VAL A 293 11.35 1.88 1.98
CA VAL A 293 11.56 0.60 1.29
C VAL A 293 11.69 -0.53 2.30
N GLY A 294 12.57 -0.39 3.30
CA GLY A 294 12.73 -1.40 4.34
C GLY A 294 11.42 -1.71 5.06
N SER A 295 10.62 -0.69 5.39
CA SER A 295 9.30 -0.90 6.00
C SER A 295 8.37 -1.75 5.12
N ARG A 296 8.36 -1.55 3.79
CA ARG A 296 7.50 -2.32 2.87
C ARG A 296 8.06 -3.71 2.61
N THR A 297 9.37 -3.85 2.52
CA THR A 297 10.04 -5.14 2.45
C THR A 297 9.60 -6.01 3.63
N MET A 298 9.60 -5.45 4.84
CA MET A 298 9.13 -6.18 6.02
C MET A 298 7.62 -6.39 6.01
N LYS A 299 6.79 -5.38 5.67
CA LYS A 299 5.31 -5.51 5.56
C LYS A 299 4.87 -6.71 4.76
N TYR A 300 5.49 -6.92 3.61
CA TYR A 300 5.06 -7.97 2.67
C TYR A 300 5.76 -9.32 2.88
N ASN A 301 6.75 -9.40 3.78
CA ASN A 301 7.60 -10.58 3.97
C ASN A 301 7.96 -10.84 5.45
N LEU A 302 6.99 -10.72 6.37
CA LEU A 302 7.19 -10.91 7.81
C LEU A 302 7.67 -12.32 8.22
N ASP A 303 7.49 -13.31 7.36
CA ASP A 303 7.96 -14.70 7.50
C ASP A 303 9.37 -14.93 6.91
N ARG A 304 10.00 -13.89 6.37
CA ARG A 304 11.30 -13.97 5.69
C ARG A 304 12.27 -12.91 6.21
N GLU A 305 12.47 -12.87 7.52
CA GLU A 305 13.24 -11.80 8.17
C GLU A 305 14.68 -11.68 7.66
N ASP A 306 15.38 -12.81 7.48
CA ASP A 306 16.75 -12.83 6.95
C ASP A 306 16.81 -12.33 5.51
N TRP A 307 15.88 -12.79 4.67
CA TRP A 307 15.77 -12.34 3.28
C TRP A 307 15.51 -10.82 3.22
N ALA A 308 14.63 -10.29 4.07
CA ALA A 308 14.35 -8.86 4.15
C ALA A 308 15.61 -8.07 4.56
N GLY A 309 16.42 -8.63 5.47
CA GLY A 309 17.74 -8.10 5.79
C GLY A 309 18.70 -8.11 4.59
N ASN A 310 18.72 -9.20 3.81
CA ASN A 310 19.54 -9.33 2.61
C ASN A 310 19.12 -8.38 1.48
N VAL A 311 17.83 -8.02 1.37
CA VAL A 311 17.38 -6.91 0.50
C VAL A 311 18.03 -5.60 0.93
N CYS A 312 18.02 -5.27 2.22
CA CYS A 312 18.70 -4.05 2.68
C CYS A 312 20.22 -4.09 2.44
N ALA A 313 20.85 -5.27 2.44
CA ALA A 313 22.26 -5.43 2.13
C ALA A 313 22.63 -5.06 0.68
N THR A 314 21.67 -5.06 -0.26
CA THR A 314 21.92 -4.66 -1.65
C THR A 314 21.95 -3.15 -1.86
N ALA A 315 21.68 -2.35 -0.81
CA ALA A 315 21.69 -0.89 -0.91
C ALA A 315 23.10 -0.36 -1.24
N ALA A 316 23.17 0.76 -1.97
CA ALA A 316 24.40 1.28 -2.57
C ALA A 316 25.49 1.53 -1.53
N ASP A 317 25.13 2.17 -0.42
CA ASP A 317 26.06 2.64 0.61
C ASP A 317 25.60 2.31 2.03
N SER A 318 26.51 2.44 2.99
CA SER A 318 26.27 2.16 4.41
C SER A 318 25.13 2.97 5.01
N TRP A 319 25.01 4.25 4.65
CA TRP A 319 23.90 5.11 5.12
C TRP A 319 22.55 4.57 4.64
N GLN A 320 22.48 4.04 3.42
CA GLN A 320 21.26 3.53 2.82
C GLN A 320 20.89 2.16 3.40
N ARG A 321 21.90 1.28 3.59
CA ARG A 321 21.74 0.01 4.32
C ARG A 321 21.18 0.26 5.71
N LYS A 322 21.71 1.24 6.45
CA LYS A 322 21.20 1.64 7.76
C LYS A 322 19.76 2.14 7.70
N ALA A 323 19.44 3.04 6.77
CA ALA A 323 18.09 3.58 6.61
C ALA A 323 17.06 2.47 6.29
N CYS A 324 17.36 1.60 5.32
CA CYS A 324 16.53 0.44 5.00
C CYS A 324 16.33 -0.46 6.23
N THR A 325 17.40 -0.75 6.98
CA THR A 325 17.30 -1.59 8.18
C THR A 325 16.45 -0.96 9.30
N GLN A 326 16.50 0.36 9.46
CA GLN A 326 15.59 1.10 10.37
C GLN A 326 14.13 0.90 9.95
N GLY A 327 13.87 0.85 8.64
CA GLY A 327 12.56 0.55 8.07
C GLY A 327 12.06 -0.86 8.44
N LEU A 328 12.93 -1.87 8.32
CA LEU A 328 12.62 -3.25 8.70
C LEU A 328 12.17 -3.30 10.17
N MET A 329 12.99 -2.72 11.06
CA MET A 329 12.71 -2.66 12.50
C MET A 329 11.39 -1.95 12.77
N SER A 330 11.20 -0.77 12.19
CA SER A 330 10.00 0.05 12.38
C SER A 330 8.72 -0.73 12.09
N TYR A 331 8.63 -1.40 10.94
CA TYR A 331 7.42 -2.16 10.61
C TYR A 331 7.26 -3.40 11.48
N TYR A 332 8.35 -4.15 11.72
CA TYR A 332 8.29 -5.37 12.52
C TYR A 332 7.75 -5.10 13.93
N THR A 333 8.17 -4.02 14.57
CA THR A 333 7.72 -3.65 15.92
C THR A 333 6.32 -3.02 15.96
N VAL A 334 5.81 -2.54 14.82
CA VAL A 334 4.40 -2.14 14.69
C VAL A 334 3.50 -3.37 14.61
N ASN A 335 3.96 -4.44 13.94
CA ASN A 335 3.20 -5.68 13.83
C ASN A 335 3.30 -6.58 15.08
N TYR A 336 4.50 -6.67 15.66
CA TYR A 336 4.80 -7.46 16.85
C TYR A 336 5.14 -6.52 18.02
N THR A 337 4.15 -6.26 18.86
CA THR A 337 4.21 -5.26 19.94
C THR A 337 4.72 -5.82 21.26
N GLU A 338 4.97 -7.12 21.35
CA GLU A 338 5.51 -7.73 22.55
C GLU A 338 6.97 -7.32 22.81
N ASN A 339 7.33 -7.27 24.09
CA ASN A 339 8.70 -6.96 24.51
C ASN A 339 9.70 -7.93 23.88
N GLY A 340 10.78 -7.39 23.31
CA GLY A 340 11.82 -8.19 22.66
C GLY A 340 11.57 -8.54 21.19
N ALA A 341 10.47 -8.09 20.58
CA ALA A 341 10.22 -8.29 19.15
C ALA A 341 11.37 -7.80 18.26
N GLY A 342 11.90 -6.60 18.52
CA GLY A 342 13.06 -6.08 17.79
C GLY A 342 14.32 -6.95 17.95
N ALA A 343 14.58 -7.46 19.16
CA ALA A 343 15.72 -8.35 19.39
C ALA A 343 15.56 -9.69 18.65
N ARG A 344 14.33 -10.22 18.60
CA ARG A 344 14.00 -11.42 17.82
C ARG A 344 14.19 -11.18 16.33
N LEU A 345 13.76 -10.05 15.78
CA LEU A 345 14.04 -9.71 14.39
C LEU A 345 15.54 -9.73 14.11
N CYS A 346 16.32 -9.00 14.90
CA CYS A 346 17.75 -8.85 14.63
C CYS A 346 18.53 -10.15 14.75
N SER A 347 18.09 -11.10 15.58
CA SER A 347 18.74 -12.41 15.70
C SER A 347 18.48 -13.34 14.51
N LYS A 348 17.48 -13.03 13.67
CA LYS A 348 17.18 -13.76 12.44
C LYS A 348 18.01 -13.28 11.24
N ILE A 349 18.62 -12.09 11.32
CA ILE A 349 19.41 -11.52 10.22
C ILE A 349 20.83 -12.08 10.27
N THR A 350 21.23 -12.79 9.22
CA THR A 350 22.53 -13.47 9.10
C THR A 350 23.65 -12.53 8.60
N ASN A 351 23.31 -11.52 7.80
CA ASN A 351 24.27 -10.49 7.40
C ASN A 351 24.68 -9.64 8.61
N LYS A 352 25.96 -9.73 9.01
CA LYS A 352 26.47 -9.10 10.23
C LYS A 352 26.36 -7.58 10.25
N GLU A 353 26.59 -6.90 9.11
CA GLU A 353 26.46 -5.45 9.02
C GLU A 353 25.00 -5.03 9.26
N ILE A 354 24.07 -5.69 8.58
CA ILE A 354 22.64 -5.42 8.71
C ILE A 354 22.13 -5.78 10.11
N ALA A 355 22.58 -6.89 10.70
CA ALA A 355 22.25 -7.25 12.07
C ALA A 355 22.72 -6.18 13.07
N GLY A 356 23.91 -5.60 12.87
CA GLY A 356 24.42 -4.49 13.69
C GLY A 356 23.56 -3.22 13.56
N TYR A 357 23.14 -2.86 12.34
CA TYR A 357 22.21 -1.75 12.14
C TYR A 357 20.83 -2.00 12.73
N CYS A 358 20.32 -3.23 12.63
CA CYS A 358 19.06 -3.64 13.22
C CYS A 358 19.09 -3.45 14.75
N ARG A 359 20.14 -3.98 15.41
CA ARG A 359 20.30 -3.88 16.86
C ARG A 359 20.39 -2.41 17.31
N SER A 360 21.20 -1.62 16.61
CA SER A 360 21.31 -0.17 16.87
C SER A 360 19.96 0.56 16.74
N SER A 361 19.14 0.16 15.76
CA SER A 361 17.81 0.75 15.54
C SER A 361 16.82 0.37 16.64
N GLY A 362 16.94 -0.82 17.21
CA GLY A 362 16.14 -1.29 18.34
C GLY A 362 16.65 -0.83 19.72
N GLY A 363 17.69 0.01 19.79
CA GLY A 363 18.30 0.42 21.05
C GLY A 363 19.04 -0.71 21.78
N LEU A 364 19.46 -1.75 21.06
CA LEU A 364 20.21 -2.90 21.57
C LEU A 364 21.72 -2.69 21.36
N SER A 365 22.56 -3.42 22.12
CA SER A 365 24.01 -3.46 21.88
C SER A 365 24.29 -3.82 20.43
N SER A 366 25.20 -3.13 19.74
CA SER A 366 25.53 -3.40 18.34
C SER A 366 26.30 -4.71 18.14
N THR A 367 26.90 -5.27 19.21
CA THR A 367 27.55 -6.57 19.22
C THR A 367 26.57 -7.68 19.64
N LEU A 368 26.78 -8.88 19.11
CA LEU A 368 26.11 -10.10 19.59
C LEU A 368 26.77 -10.67 20.86
N ASP A 369 27.93 -10.13 21.22
CA ASP A 369 28.71 -10.47 22.42
C ASP A 369 28.14 -9.84 23.69
#